data_AF-A0A1H7M2N0-F1
#
_entry.id   AF-A0A1H7M2N0-F1
#
_cell.length_a   1.000
_cell.length_b   1.000
_cell.length_c   1.000
_cell.angle_alpha   90.00
_cell.angle_beta   90.00
_cell.angle_gamma   90.00
#
_symmetry.space_group_name_H-M   'P 1'
#
loop_
_entity.id
_entity.type
_entity.pdbx_description
1 polymer ?
#
loop_
_entity_poly.entity_id
_entity_poly.type
_entity_poly.pdbx_seq_one_letter_code
_entity_poly.pdbx_strand_id
1 'polypeptide(L)'
;MASHEDFLLAESLHYEVKGCYERAVLVNKLTGTISPICEMYGDPEGAIIDKDERFAVVYGCGAVVCYTADGAVRKISSEWIDSARQISTEEIELVFEDGSREIIKV
;
A
#
# COMPACT_ATOMS: atom_id res chain seq x y z
N MET A 1 5.84 -1.84 -25.19
CA MET A 1 5.32 -2.61 -24.04
C MET A 1 4.12 -1.82 -23.57
N ALA A 2 2.93 -2.42 -23.55
CA ALA A 2 1.69 -1.71 -23.29
C ALA A 2 1.79 -0.98 -21.94
N SER A 3 1.71 0.34 -21.99
CA SER A 3 1.59 1.18 -20.81
C SER A 3 0.19 0.96 -20.25
N HIS A 4 0.02 -0.02 -19.36
CA HIS A 4 -1.10 0.03 -18.45
C HIS A 4 -0.93 1.30 -17.63
N GLU A 5 -1.91 2.20 -17.74
CA GLU A 5 -1.85 3.51 -17.10
C GLU A 5 -1.70 3.31 -15.59
N ASP A 6 -0.62 3.85 -15.03
CA ASP A 6 -0.43 3.87 -13.57
C ASP A 6 -1.57 4.69 -12.97
N PHE A 7 -2.36 4.09 -12.09
CA PHE A 7 -3.42 4.78 -11.36
C PHE A 7 -2.97 5.14 -9.95
N LEU A 8 -3.37 6.32 -9.48
CA LEU A 8 -3.03 6.82 -8.15
C LEU A 8 -3.89 6.11 -7.09
N LEU A 9 -3.24 5.40 -6.18
CA LEU A 9 -3.90 4.73 -5.05
C LEU A 9 -3.95 5.60 -3.80
N ALA A 10 -2.85 6.31 -3.52
CA ALA A 10 -2.75 7.24 -2.41
C ALA A 10 -1.69 8.31 -2.68
N GLU A 11 -1.87 9.48 -2.08
CA GLU A 11 -0.93 10.60 -2.15
C GLU A 11 -0.76 11.27 -0.79
N SER A 12 0.48 11.66 -0.50
CA SER A 12 0.90 12.45 0.65
C SER A 12 1.74 13.64 0.18
N LEU A 13 2.42 14.37 1.07
CA LEU A 13 3.21 15.54 0.66
C LEU A 13 4.44 15.13 -0.17
N HIS A 14 5.14 14.07 0.24
CA HIS A 14 6.40 13.63 -0.38
C HIS A 14 6.30 12.30 -1.12
N TYR A 15 5.21 11.54 -0.93
CA TYR A 15 5.06 10.22 -1.55
C TYR A 15 3.75 10.04 -2.30
N GLU A 16 3.80 9.22 -3.34
CA GLU A 16 2.64 8.68 -4.05
C GLU A 16 2.73 7.16 -4.05
N VAL A 17 1.58 6.49 -3.95
CA VAL A 17 1.45 5.07 -4.24
C VAL A 17 0.70 4.91 -5.55
N LYS A 18 1.32 4.21 -6.50
CA LYS A 18 0.73 3.95 -7.81
C LYS A 18 0.50 2.46 -8.00
N GLY A 19 -0.70 2.13 -8.47
CA GLY A 19 -1.07 0.79 -8.92
C GLY A 19 -0.93 0.67 -10.42
N CYS A 20 -0.58 -0.52 -10.87
CA CYS A 20 -0.60 -0.96 -12.27
C CYS A 20 -0.88 -2.47 -12.23
N TYR A 21 -1.36 -3.08 -13.32
CA TYR A 21 -1.80 -4.49 -13.33
C TYR A 21 -0.90 -5.40 -12.48
N GLU A 22 -1.46 -6.00 -11.42
CA GLU A 22 -0.79 -6.91 -10.46
C GLU A 22 0.38 -6.32 -9.65
N ARG A 23 0.59 -5.00 -9.67
CA ARG A 23 1.76 -4.35 -9.07
C ARG A 23 1.43 -3.02 -8.39
N ALA A 24 2.22 -2.68 -7.36
CA ALA A 24 2.23 -1.33 -6.81
C ALA A 24 3.64 -0.83 -6.56
N VAL A 25 3.82 0.49 -6.68
CA VAL A 25 5.09 1.18 -6.43
C VAL A 25 4.89 2.39 -5.52
N LEU A 26 5.90 2.68 -4.72
CA LEU A 26 6.04 3.91 -3.95
C LEU A 26 6.93 4.88 -4.73
N VAL A 27 6.44 6.08 -5.00
CA VAL A 27 7.19 7.14 -5.67
C VAL A 27 7.52 8.23 -4.67
N ASN A 28 8.80 8.51 -4.48
CA ASN A 28 9.25 9.69 -3.75
C ASN A 28 9.23 10.90 -4.70
N LYS A 29 8.38 11.89 -4.41
CA LYS A 29 8.19 13.09 -5.23
C LYS A 29 9.37 14.05 -5.20
N LEU A 30 10.17 14.03 -4.14
CA LEU A 30 11.35 14.89 -4.01
C LEU A 30 12.51 14.39 -4.87
N THR A 31 12.75 13.07 -4.86
CA THR A 31 13.91 12.47 -5.53
C THR A 31 13.56 11.84 -6.88
N GLY A 32 12.28 11.59 -7.14
CA GLY A 32 11.81 10.78 -8.27
C GLY A 32 12.09 9.28 -8.11
N THR A 33 12.53 8.83 -6.94
CA THR A 33 12.83 7.42 -6.68
C THR A 33 11.55 6.58 -6.70
N ILE A 34 11.60 5.44 -7.38
CA ILE A 34 10.51 4.47 -7.47
C ILE A 34 10.95 3.19 -6.77
N SER A 35 10.21 2.81 -5.72
CA SER A 35 10.44 1.58 -4.96
C SER A 35 9.29 0.60 -5.20
N PRO A 36 9.56 -0.66 -5.56
CA PRO A 36 8.51 -1.67 -5.70
C PRO A 36 7.90 -1.98 -4.33
N ILE A 37 6.57 -1.98 -4.23
CA ILE A 37 5.85 -2.39 -3.01
C ILE A 37 5.50 -3.87 -3.10
N CYS A 38 4.86 -4.28 -4.18
CA CYS A 38 4.39 -5.66 -4.33
C CYS A 38 4.15 -6.06 -5.78
N GLU A 39 4.22 -7.37 -6.00
CA GLU A 39 3.61 -8.07 -7.11
C GLU A 39 2.60 -9.06 -6.49
N MET A 40 1.33 -8.95 -6.83
CA MET A 40 0.26 -9.76 -6.25
C MET A 40 -0.65 -10.30 -7.35
N TYR A 41 -1.34 -11.40 -7.08
CA TYR A 41 -2.37 -11.89 -7.98
C TYR A 41 -3.58 -10.97 -7.89
N GLY A 42 -4.05 -10.40 -9.00
CA GLY A 42 -5.09 -9.37 -8.99
C GLY A 42 -4.54 -7.95 -8.76
N ASP A 43 -5.39 -6.96 -8.97
CA ASP A 43 -4.98 -5.55 -8.92
C ASP A 43 -5.02 -5.01 -7.48
N PRO A 44 -4.09 -4.11 -7.11
CA PRO A 44 -4.22 -3.39 -5.87
C PRO A 44 -5.42 -2.45 -5.93
N GLU A 45 -6.32 -2.58 -4.94
CA GLU A 45 -7.59 -1.85 -4.85
C GLU A 45 -7.43 -0.50 -4.17
N GLY A 46 -6.46 -0.39 -3.26
CA GLY A 46 -6.26 0.82 -2.49
C GLY A 46 -4.92 0.89 -1.80
N ALA A 47 -4.62 2.09 -1.31
CA ALA A 47 -3.47 2.30 -0.45
C ALA A 47 -3.75 3.37 0.61
N ILE A 48 -2.98 3.32 1.69
CA ILE A 48 -2.86 4.40 2.67
C ILE A 48 -1.39 4.74 2.86
N ILE A 49 -1.10 6.01 3.09
CA ILE A 49 0.23 6.48 3.49
C ILE A 49 0.10 6.98 4.92
N ASP A 50 1.03 6.55 5.79
CA ASP A 50 1.13 7.04 7.15
C ASP A 50 1.15 8.58 7.17
N LYS A 51 0.46 9.19 8.13
CA LYS A 51 0.40 10.65 8.26
C LYS A 51 1.78 11.32 8.40
N ASP A 52 2.73 10.60 9.00
CA ASP A 52 4.12 11.05 9.20
C ASP A 52 5.05 10.46 8.11
N GLU A 53 4.46 9.88 7.06
CA GLU A 53 5.11 9.29 5.88
C GLU A 53 6.18 8.24 6.22
N ARG A 54 6.00 7.47 7.30
CA ARG A 54 6.95 6.42 7.71
C ARG A 54 6.77 5.10 6.95
N PHE A 55 5.57 4.83 6.49
CA PHE A 55 5.23 3.65 5.70
C PHE A 55 4.01 3.92 4.81
N ALA A 56 3.81 3.05 3.83
CA ALA A 56 2.59 2.94 3.06
C ALA A 56 2.04 1.51 3.17
N VAL A 57 0.73 1.36 3.09
CA VAL A 57 0.06 0.05 3.00
C VAL A 57 -0.69 -0.01 1.69
N VAL A 58 -0.49 -1.09 0.93
CA VAL A 58 -1.26 -1.43 -0.26
C VAL A 58 -2.15 -2.62 0.08
N TYR A 59 -3.41 -2.57 -0.37
CA TYR A 59 -4.41 -3.60 -0.11
C TYR A 59 -5.25 -3.93 -1.36
N GLY A 60 -5.94 -5.07 -1.34
CA GLY A 60 -6.68 -5.67 -2.46
C GLY A 60 -6.66 -7.20 -2.31
N CYS A 61 -6.09 -7.93 -3.27
CA CYS A 61 -5.80 -9.38 -3.18
C CYS A 61 -4.66 -9.77 -2.20
N GLY A 62 -4.61 -9.12 -1.06
CA GLY A 62 -3.56 -9.20 -0.07
C GLY A 62 -3.33 -7.84 0.54
N ALA A 63 -2.46 -7.80 1.55
CA ALA A 63 -2.00 -6.52 2.08
C ALA A 63 -0.50 -6.57 2.39
N VAL A 64 0.15 -5.44 2.11
CA VAL A 64 1.60 -5.29 2.18
C VAL A 64 1.92 -3.92 2.75
N VAL A 65 2.87 -3.87 3.68
CA VAL A 65 3.46 -2.64 4.23
C VAL A 65 4.79 -2.39 3.53
N CYS A 66 5.02 -1.16 3.08
CA CYS A 66 6.30 -0.68 2.55
C CYS A 66 6.80 0.46 3.43
N TYR A 67 8.00 0.33 4.01
CA TYR A 67 8.62 1.39 4.82
C TYR A 67 9.32 2.41 3.91
N THR A 68 9.04 3.69 4.11
CA THR A 68 9.52 4.76 3.21
C THR A 68 11.01 5.05 3.37
N ALA A 69 11.58 4.69 4.53
CA ALA A 69 12.98 4.97 4.88
C ALA A 69 13.98 4.13 4.06
N ASP A 70 13.66 2.87 3.82
CA ASP A 70 14.55 1.89 3.17
C ASP A 70 13.88 1.10 2.04
N GLY A 71 12.57 1.31 1.81
CA GLY A 71 11.79 0.55 0.84
C GLY A 71 11.54 -0.88 1.28
N ALA A 72 11.79 -1.24 2.55
CA ALA A 72 11.56 -2.59 3.04
C ALA A 72 10.08 -2.94 2.98
N VAL A 73 9.79 -4.16 2.53
CA VAL A 73 8.43 -4.64 2.30
C VAL A 73 8.13 -5.80 3.25
N ARG A 74 6.96 -5.76 3.89
CA ARG A 74 6.44 -6.85 4.71
C ARG A 74 5.00 -7.18 4.31
N LYS A 75 4.79 -8.41 3.84
CA LYS A 75 3.44 -8.95 3.64
C LYS A 75 2.74 -9.10 4.99
N ILE A 76 1.51 -8.60 5.08
CA ILE A 76 0.70 -8.63 6.30
C ILE A 76 -0.54 -9.50 6.15
N SER A 77 -1.08 -9.67 4.94
CA SER A 77 -2.16 -10.63 4.67
C SER A 77 -2.04 -11.23 3.27
N SER A 78 -2.59 -12.45 3.09
CA SER A 78 -2.79 -13.09 1.78
C SER A 78 -4.26 -13.10 1.35
N GLU A 79 -5.15 -12.61 2.19
CA GLU A 79 -6.60 -12.61 1.95
C GLU A 79 -7.03 -11.32 1.26
N TRP A 80 -8.23 -11.31 0.70
CA TRP A 80 -8.81 -10.12 0.11
C TRP A 80 -9.16 -9.09 1.20
N ILE A 81 -8.69 -7.86 1.02
CA ILE A 81 -8.86 -6.73 1.93
C ILE A 81 -9.66 -5.64 1.21
N ASP A 82 -10.86 -5.34 1.72
CA ASP A 82 -11.76 -4.32 1.17
C ASP A 82 -11.29 -2.90 1.50
N SER A 83 -10.77 -2.70 2.70
CA SER A 83 -10.26 -1.39 3.11
C SER A 83 -9.21 -1.49 4.22
N ALA A 84 -8.35 -0.48 4.30
CA ALA A 84 -7.40 -0.29 5.38
C ALA A 84 -7.55 1.12 5.97
N ARG A 85 -7.37 1.23 7.29
CA ARG A 85 -7.43 2.51 8.00
C ARG A 85 -6.37 2.60 9.07
N GLN A 86 -5.63 3.70 9.08
CA GLN A 86 -4.74 4.02 10.19
C GLN A 86 -5.56 4.45 11.42
N ILE A 87 -5.42 3.71 12.52
CA ILE A 87 -6.12 3.99 13.78
C ILE A 87 -5.17 4.59 14.84
N SER A 88 -3.87 4.32 14.73
CA SER A 88 -2.85 4.93 15.58
C SER A 88 -1.53 5.07 14.83
N THR A 89 -0.52 5.63 15.50
CA THR A 89 0.85 5.75 14.98
C THR A 89 1.50 4.38 14.69
N GLU A 90 1.05 3.30 15.33
CA GLU A 90 1.66 1.98 15.19
C GLU A 90 0.67 0.90 14.73
N GLU A 91 -0.58 1.29 14.42
CA GLU A 91 -1.65 0.32 14.16
C GLU A 91 -2.50 0.70 12.96
N ILE A 92 -2.73 -0.31 12.11
CA ILE A 92 -3.62 -0.29 10.97
C ILE A 92 -4.74 -1.30 11.21
N GLU A 93 -5.98 -0.88 11.01
CA GLU A 93 -7.16 -1.76 10.93
C GLU A 93 -7.35 -2.18 9.48
N LEU A 94 -7.38 -3.49 9.22
CA LEU A 94 -7.81 -4.07 7.96
C LEU A 94 -9.28 -4.51 8.09
N VAL A 95 -10.04 -4.34 7.01
CA VAL A 95 -11.41 -4.84 6.87
C VAL A 95 -11.43 -5.83 5.71
N PHE A 96 -11.90 -7.04 5.97
CA PHE A 96 -11.98 -8.14 5.00
C PHE A 96 -13.36 -8.15 4.30
N GLU A 97 -13.47 -8.92 3.22
CA GLU A 97 -14.71 -9.07 2.43
C GLU A 97 -15.90 -9.54 3.27
N ASP A 98 -15.66 -10.39 4.27
CA ASP A 98 -16.70 -10.90 5.17
C ASP A 98 -17.12 -9.89 6.26
N GLY A 99 -16.53 -8.69 6.26
CA GLY A 99 -16.73 -7.63 7.23
C GLY A 99 -15.98 -7.83 8.54
N SER A 100 -15.20 -8.91 8.69
CA SER A 100 -14.29 -9.08 9.82
C SER A 100 -13.16 -8.05 9.79
N ARG A 101 -12.49 -7.88 10.93
CA ARG A 101 -11.46 -6.85 11.11
C ARG A 101 -10.26 -7.39 11.85
N GLU A 102 -9.08 -6.96 11.43
CA GLU A 102 -7.81 -7.28 12.07
C GLU A 102 -7.01 -6.01 12.31
N ILE A 103 -6.37 -5.91 13.48
CA ILE A 103 -5.46 -4.82 13.81
C ILE A 103 -4.03 -5.33 13.70
N ILE A 104 -3.23 -4.64 12.88
CA ILE A 104 -1.86 -5.02 12.59
C ILE A 104 -0.92 -3.93 13.07
N LYS A 105 0.17 -4.35 13.71
CA LYS A 105 1.23 -3.43 14.16
C LYS A 105 2.24 -3.17 13.05
N VAL A 106 2.56 -1.91 12.83
CA VAL A 106 3.49 -1.41 11.79
C VAL A 106 4.67 -0.69 12.41
#